data_AF-A0A1M4VGB7-F1
#
_entry.id   AF-A0A1M4VGB7-F1
#
_cell.length_a   1.000
_cell.length_b   1.000
_cell.length_c   1.000
_cell.angle_alpha   90.00
_cell.angle_beta   90.00
_cell.angle_gamma   90.00
#
_symmetry.space_group_name_H-M   'P 1'
#
loop_
_entity.id
_entity.type
_entity.pdbx_description
1 polymer ?
#
loop_
_entity_poly.entity_id
_entity_poly.type
_entity_poly.pdbx_seq_one_letter_code
_entity_poly.pdbx_strand_id
1 'polypeptide(L)'
;MKELSLHIMDIVENSIRGEASLIKLSINEDIDKNLLRIRIVDNGKGIPKDVLENVKNPFVTSRTTRPVGLGISLFEAAAKQCEGSLDILSKVGIGTAVKVKFKYDHIDRAPLGDMPKTITSVVLGLNDANLIYEHTFGDKKFILDTREIRNMIGEKVPLDNIQVVSWIKNHVEEELNELCS
;
A
#
# COMPACT_ATOMS: atom_id res chain seq x y z
N MET A 1 -6.39 -18.38 -0.26
CA MET A 1 -7.16 -17.22 -0.75
C MET A 1 -6.16 -16.11 -1.00
N LYS A 2 -6.21 -15.37 -2.12
CA LYS A 2 -5.29 -14.23 -2.33
C LYS A 2 -5.79 -13.06 -1.49
N GLU A 3 -4.93 -12.46 -0.68
CA GLU A 3 -5.25 -11.32 0.21
C GLU A 3 -5.04 -9.99 -0.53
N LEU A 4 -5.75 -8.93 -0.12
CA LEU A 4 -5.55 -7.59 -0.69
C LEU A 4 -4.17 -7.00 -0.35
N SER A 5 -3.61 -7.38 0.80
CA SER A 5 -2.25 -7.06 1.26
C SER A 5 -1.16 -7.34 0.21
N LEU A 6 -1.32 -8.42 -0.57
CA LEU A 6 -0.38 -8.79 -1.63
C LEU A 6 -0.40 -7.78 -2.78
N HIS A 7 -1.57 -7.27 -3.15
CA HIS A 7 -1.69 -6.22 -4.17
C HIS A 7 -1.16 -4.87 -3.66
N ILE A 8 -1.37 -4.58 -2.36
CA ILE A 8 -0.79 -3.41 -1.70
C ILE A 8 0.74 -3.48 -1.79
N MET A 9 1.33 -4.62 -1.41
CA MET A 9 2.77 -4.83 -1.48
C MET A 9 3.31 -4.60 -2.90
N ASP A 10 2.68 -5.19 -3.91
CA ASP A 10 3.09 -5.02 -5.31
C ASP A 10 3.13 -3.54 -5.76
N ILE A 11 2.19 -2.72 -5.30
CA ILE A 11 2.15 -1.28 -5.62
C ILE A 11 3.19 -0.50 -4.81
N VAL A 12 3.37 -0.82 -3.53
CA VAL A 12 4.41 -0.18 -2.71
C VAL A 12 5.80 -0.48 -3.27
N GLU A 13 6.06 -1.72 -3.70
CA GLU A 13 7.30 -2.08 -4.41
C GLU A 13 7.47 -1.29 -5.71
N ASN A 14 6.39 -1.05 -6.47
CA ASN A 14 6.46 -0.19 -7.66
C ASN A 14 6.88 1.23 -7.29
N SER A 15 6.42 1.74 -6.14
CA SER A 15 6.76 3.07 -5.64
C SER A 15 8.24 3.15 -5.25
N ILE A 16 8.77 2.13 -4.56
CA ILE A 16 10.19 2.03 -4.19
C ILE A 16 11.08 1.97 -5.45
N ARG A 17 10.73 1.14 -6.45
CA ARG A 17 11.44 1.12 -7.75
C ARG A 17 11.25 2.40 -8.56
N GLY A 18 10.21 3.16 -8.25
CA GLY A 18 9.94 4.51 -8.73
C GLY A 18 10.82 5.57 -8.07
N GLU A 19 11.77 5.18 -7.21
CA GLU A 19 12.67 6.07 -6.48
C GLU A 19 11.90 7.07 -5.59
N ALA A 20 10.76 6.63 -5.04
CA ALA A 20 10.02 7.41 -4.07
C ALA A 20 10.80 7.54 -2.76
N SER A 21 10.89 8.76 -2.23
CA SER A 21 11.46 9.04 -0.90
C SER A 21 10.40 8.99 0.21
N LEU A 22 9.13 9.16 -0.16
CA LEU A 22 8.00 9.07 0.75
C LEU A 22 6.84 8.35 0.07
N ILE A 23 6.32 7.34 0.75
CA ILE A 23 5.16 6.56 0.33
C ILE A 23 4.10 6.68 1.42
N LYS A 24 2.87 7.01 1.04
CA LYS A 24 1.70 7.07 1.92
C LYS A 24 0.72 5.98 1.54
N LEU A 25 0.52 5.00 2.42
CA LEU A 25 -0.52 3.98 2.33
C LEU A 25 -1.65 4.37 3.28
N SER A 26 -2.87 4.50 2.77
CA SER A 26 -4.07 4.77 3.56
C SER A 26 -5.13 3.71 3.29
N ILE A 27 -5.64 3.11 4.35
CA ILE A 27 -6.75 2.16 4.34
C ILE A 27 -7.89 2.78 5.14
N ASN A 28 -9.08 2.78 4.56
CA ASN A 28 -10.27 3.32 5.20
C ASN A 28 -11.44 2.36 5.01
N GLU A 29 -11.90 1.81 6.12
CA GLU A 29 -13.03 0.91 6.27
C GLU A 29 -14.23 1.71 6.75
N ASP A 30 -15.12 2.08 5.81
CA ASP A 30 -16.31 2.90 6.05
C ASP A 30 -17.53 1.96 6.02
N ILE A 31 -17.83 1.34 7.16
CA ILE A 31 -18.87 0.31 7.32
C ILE A 31 -20.25 0.88 6.98
N ASP A 32 -20.55 2.09 7.43
CA ASP A 32 -21.84 2.76 7.18
C ASP A 32 -22.10 3.00 5.69
N LYS A 33 -21.04 3.29 4.93
CA LYS A 33 -21.13 3.44 3.46
C LYS A 33 -20.86 2.14 2.71
N ASN A 34 -20.67 1.02 3.41
CA ASN A 34 -20.31 -0.27 2.85
C ASN A 34 -19.12 -0.16 1.86
N LEU A 35 -18.06 0.55 2.27
CA LEU A 35 -16.98 0.94 1.37
C LEU A 35 -15.60 0.76 2.01
N LEU A 36 -14.76 -0.05 1.36
CA LEU A 36 -13.33 -0.13 1.63
C LEU A 36 -12.58 0.75 0.62
N ARG A 37 -11.73 1.66 1.10
CA ARG A 37 -10.84 2.49 0.29
C ARG A 37 -9.39 2.19 0.63
N ILE A 38 -8.60 1.88 -0.39
CA ILE A 38 -7.14 1.74 -0.28
C ILE A 38 -6.52 2.80 -1.19
N ARG A 39 -5.58 3.57 -0.66
CA ARG A 39 -4.88 4.61 -1.40
C ARG A 39 -3.38 4.51 -1.15
N ILE A 40 -2.60 4.46 -2.21
CA ILE A 40 -1.15 4.49 -2.17
C ILE A 40 -0.69 5.70 -2.97
N VAL A 41 0.04 6.61 -2.33
CA VAL A 41 0.59 7.82 -2.95
C VAL A 41 2.08 7.85 -2.72
N ASP A 42 2.85 8.04 -3.78
CA ASP A 42 4.29 8.20 -3.72
C ASP A 42 4.71 9.53 -4.37
N ASN A 43 5.91 9.98 -4.01
CA ASN A 43 6.56 11.14 -4.62
C ASN A 43 7.73 10.73 -5.53
N GLY A 44 7.66 9.54 -6.13
CA GLY A 44 8.70 9.04 -7.02
C GLY A 44 8.73 9.75 -8.37
N LYS A 45 9.44 9.16 -9.34
CA LYS A 45 9.61 9.73 -10.69
C LYS A 45 8.32 9.85 -11.50
N GLY A 46 7.22 9.22 -11.06
CA GLY A 46 5.97 9.17 -11.81
C GLY A 46 6.04 8.29 -13.06
N ILE A 47 4.93 8.26 -13.80
CA ILE A 47 4.72 7.41 -14.98
C ILE A 47 4.45 8.34 -16.18
N PRO A 48 5.22 8.21 -17.29
CA PRO A 48 4.93 8.88 -18.55
C PRO A 48 3.52 8.55 -19.06
N LYS A 49 2.85 9.51 -19.74
CA LYS A 49 1.44 9.37 -20.13
C LYS A 49 1.19 8.18 -21.06
N ASP A 50 2.07 7.97 -22.02
CA ASP A 50 2.11 6.84 -22.95
C ASP A 50 2.22 5.48 -22.25
N VAL A 51 2.98 5.43 -21.15
CA VAL A 51 3.09 4.24 -20.31
C VAL A 51 1.85 4.08 -19.43
N LEU A 52 1.33 5.17 -18.85
CA LEU A 52 0.17 5.19 -17.96
C LEU A 52 -1.10 4.65 -18.64
N GLU A 53 -1.29 4.92 -19.93
CA GLU A 53 -2.40 4.35 -20.69
C GLU A 53 -2.34 2.82 -20.79
N ASN A 54 -1.14 2.24 -20.63
CA ASN A 54 -0.87 0.82 -20.75
C ASN A 54 -0.63 0.11 -19.41
N VAL A 55 -0.47 0.80 -18.27
CA VAL A 55 -0.17 0.12 -16.98
C VAL A 55 -1.30 -0.77 -16.46
N LYS A 56 -2.52 -0.59 -16.99
CA LYS A 56 -3.67 -1.46 -16.70
C LYS A 56 -3.72 -2.68 -17.63
N ASN A 57 -2.90 -2.71 -18.69
CA ASN A 57 -2.84 -3.83 -19.60
C ASN A 57 -2.01 -4.96 -18.95
N PRO A 58 -2.60 -6.15 -18.70
CA PRO A 58 -1.90 -7.25 -18.02
C PRO A 58 -0.64 -7.69 -18.77
N PHE A 59 -0.57 -7.51 -20.09
CA PHE A 59 0.55 -7.95 -20.92
C PHE A 59 1.70 -6.93 -21.01
N VAL A 60 1.58 -5.77 -20.35
CA VAL A 60 2.60 -4.72 -20.39
C VAL A 60 3.26 -4.59 -19.02
N THR A 61 4.58 -4.77 -18.96
CA THR A 61 5.36 -4.62 -17.73
C THR A 61 6.77 -4.11 -18.03
N SER A 62 7.32 -3.30 -17.13
CA SER A 62 8.75 -2.95 -17.13
C SER A 62 9.62 -3.93 -16.32
N ARG A 63 9.00 -4.92 -15.65
CA ARG A 63 9.73 -5.94 -14.86
C ARG A 63 10.35 -6.97 -15.83
N THR A 64 11.66 -7.18 -15.74
CA THR A 64 12.38 -8.23 -16.50
C THR A 64 12.25 -9.61 -15.86
N THR A 65 11.92 -9.67 -14.58
CA THR A 65 11.86 -10.92 -13.78
C THR A 65 10.52 -11.64 -13.85
N ARG A 66 9.43 -10.95 -14.21
CA ARG A 66 8.11 -11.54 -14.48
C ARG A 66 7.63 -11.03 -15.85
N PRO A 67 7.33 -11.92 -16.81
CA PRO A 67 6.96 -11.50 -18.18
C PRO A 67 5.57 -10.86 -18.29
N VAL A 68 4.83 -10.69 -17.18
CA VAL A 68 3.45 -10.21 -17.17
C VAL A 68 3.25 -9.16 -16.07
N GLY A 69 2.62 -8.03 -16.40
CA GLY A 69 2.39 -6.86 -15.54
C GLY A 69 1.16 -6.98 -14.65
N LEU A 70 0.99 -8.14 -14.03
CA LEU A 70 -0.29 -8.55 -13.45
C LEU A 70 -0.73 -7.76 -12.21
N GLY A 71 0.18 -7.09 -11.49
CA GLY A 71 -0.11 -6.55 -10.15
C GLY A 71 -1.29 -5.58 -10.14
N ILE A 72 -1.23 -4.54 -10.97
CA ILE A 72 -2.28 -3.50 -11.07
C ILE A 72 -3.53 -4.02 -11.77
N SER A 73 -3.36 -4.76 -12.88
CA SER A 73 -4.50 -5.27 -13.65
C SER A 73 -5.32 -6.29 -12.86
N LEU A 74 -4.69 -7.16 -12.06
CA LEU A 74 -5.40 -8.11 -11.19
C LEU A 74 -6.08 -7.39 -10.03
N PHE A 75 -5.48 -6.33 -9.48
CA PHE A 75 -6.11 -5.57 -8.41
C PHE A 75 -7.33 -4.80 -8.93
N GLU A 76 -7.24 -4.23 -10.13
CA GLU A 76 -8.39 -3.60 -10.80
C GLU A 76 -9.50 -4.62 -11.10
N ALA A 77 -9.16 -5.82 -11.58
CA ALA A 77 -10.13 -6.87 -11.82
C ALA A 77 -10.83 -7.30 -10.53
N ALA A 78 -10.08 -7.51 -9.44
CA ALA A 78 -10.64 -7.83 -8.13
C ALA A 78 -11.57 -6.73 -7.61
N ALA A 79 -11.19 -5.46 -7.77
CA ALA A 79 -12.03 -4.33 -7.40
C ALA A 79 -13.33 -4.31 -8.21
N LYS A 80 -13.26 -4.42 -9.54
CA LYS A 80 -14.44 -4.42 -10.42
C LYS A 80 -15.37 -5.60 -10.14
N GLN A 81 -14.84 -6.78 -9.84
CA GLN A 81 -15.65 -7.95 -9.46
C GLN A 81 -16.44 -7.71 -8.16
N CYS A 82 -15.95 -6.83 -7.28
CA CYS A 82 -16.58 -6.51 -6.00
C CYS A 82 -17.27 -5.14 -6.01
N GLU A 83 -17.92 -4.78 -7.13
CA GLU A 83 -18.63 -3.49 -7.33
C GLU A 83 -17.76 -2.25 -7.05
N GLY A 84 -16.45 -2.38 -7.24
CA GLY A 84 -15.44 -1.37 -6.91
C GLY A 84 -14.77 -0.75 -8.13
N SER A 85 -13.68 0.00 -7.90
CA SER A 85 -12.91 0.65 -8.95
C SER A 85 -11.42 0.77 -8.60
N LEU A 86 -10.57 0.93 -9.62
CA LEU A 86 -9.17 1.28 -9.47
C LEU A 86 -8.81 2.44 -10.40
N ASP A 87 -8.29 3.52 -9.82
CA ASP A 87 -7.87 4.73 -10.52
C ASP A 87 -6.39 5.00 -10.26
N ILE A 88 -5.68 5.44 -11.29
CA ILE A 88 -4.25 5.79 -11.22
C ILE A 88 -4.08 7.20 -11.76
N LEU A 89 -3.44 8.05 -10.97
CA LEU A 89 -3.02 9.39 -11.36
C LEU A 89 -1.52 9.45 -11.21
N SER A 90 -0.80 9.81 -12.26
CA SER A 90 0.65 9.92 -12.21
C SER A 90 1.13 11.07 -13.09
N LYS A 91 2.19 11.74 -12.65
CA LYS A 91 2.87 12.77 -13.43
C LYS A 91 4.37 12.66 -13.23
N VAL A 92 5.10 12.67 -14.35
CA VAL A 92 6.56 12.61 -14.37
C VAL A 92 7.16 13.72 -13.51
N GLY A 93 8.09 13.35 -12.62
CA GLY A 93 8.76 14.23 -11.67
C GLY A 93 7.92 14.67 -10.47
N ILE A 94 6.68 14.18 -10.33
CA ILE A 94 5.80 14.51 -9.20
C ILE A 94 5.48 13.26 -8.36
N GLY A 95 5.18 12.13 -9.01
CA GLY A 95 4.85 10.87 -8.32
C GLY A 95 3.59 10.22 -8.85
N THR A 96 3.14 9.18 -8.15
CA THR A 96 1.96 8.38 -8.52
C THR A 96 0.98 8.26 -7.35
N ALA A 97 -0.31 8.19 -7.67
CA ALA A 97 -1.38 7.91 -6.74
C ALA A 97 -2.27 6.80 -7.31
N VAL A 98 -2.30 5.65 -6.64
CA VAL A 98 -3.22 4.55 -6.91
C VAL A 98 -4.35 4.60 -5.88
N LYS A 99 -5.58 4.55 -6.34
CA LYS A 99 -6.79 4.57 -5.50
C LYS A 99 -7.65 3.38 -5.87
N VAL A 100 -7.98 2.55 -4.89
CA VAL A 100 -8.81 1.36 -5.08
C VAL A 100 -9.98 1.41 -4.12
N LYS A 101 -11.15 0.99 -4.62
CA LYS A 101 -12.39 0.92 -3.86
C LYS A 101 -12.99 -0.46 -4.00
N PHE A 102 -13.59 -0.96 -2.94
CA PHE A 102 -14.39 -2.18 -2.91
C PHE A 102 -15.67 -1.92 -2.14
N LYS A 103 -16.76 -2.58 -2.51
CA LYS A 103 -17.88 -2.76 -1.58
C LYS A 103 -17.42 -3.62 -0.40
N TYR A 104 -17.63 -3.12 0.82
CA TYR A 104 -16.99 -3.65 2.02
C TYR A 104 -17.44 -5.08 2.37
N ASP A 105 -18.73 -5.37 2.27
CA ASP A 105 -19.33 -6.65 2.62
C ASP A 105 -19.50 -7.61 1.42
N HIS A 106 -18.93 -7.28 0.26
CA HIS A 106 -19.09 -8.09 -0.94
C HIS A 106 -18.53 -9.51 -0.74
N ILE A 107 -19.29 -10.54 -1.10
CA ILE A 107 -18.97 -11.94 -0.82
C ILE A 107 -17.64 -12.39 -1.46
N ASP A 108 -17.34 -11.90 -2.66
CA ASP A 108 -16.09 -12.23 -3.38
C ASP A 108 -14.91 -11.35 -2.97
N ARG A 109 -15.11 -10.36 -2.08
CA ARG A 109 -14.03 -9.48 -1.66
C ARG A 109 -13.03 -10.28 -0.83
N ALA A 110 -11.81 -10.36 -1.33
CA ALA A 110 -10.70 -10.91 -0.58
C ALA A 110 -10.53 -10.19 0.79
N PRO A 111 -10.11 -10.92 1.84
CA PRO A 111 -9.77 -10.30 3.11
C PRO A 111 -8.59 -9.32 2.90
N LEU A 112 -8.51 -8.32 3.79
CA LEU A 112 -7.40 -7.38 3.75
C LEU A 112 -6.05 -8.10 3.89
N GLY A 113 -6.00 -9.12 4.74
CA GLY A 113 -4.82 -9.94 4.99
C GLY A 113 -4.01 -9.49 6.20
N ASP A 114 -2.81 -10.03 6.34
CA ASP A 114 -1.92 -9.74 7.47
C ASP A 114 -1.21 -8.39 7.28
N MET A 115 -1.85 -7.31 7.74
CA MET A 115 -1.29 -5.97 7.64
C MET A 115 -0.02 -5.77 8.49
N PRO A 116 0.09 -6.24 9.75
CA PRO A 116 1.34 -6.15 10.51
C PRO A 116 2.54 -6.73 9.73
N LYS A 117 2.42 -7.94 9.19
CA LYS A 117 3.49 -8.55 8.37
C LYS A 117 3.75 -7.77 7.08
N THR A 118 2.70 -7.28 6.44
CA THR A 118 2.79 -6.48 5.21
C THR A 118 3.57 -5.19 5.47
N ILE A 119 3.23 -4.45 6.51
CA ILE A 119 3.92 -3.21 6.89
C ILE A 119 5.39 -3.50 7.24
N THR A 120 5.68 -4.53 8.02
CA THR A 120 7.09 -4.89 8.30
C THR A 120 7.87 -5.28 7.05
N SER A 121 7.23 -5.98 6.11
CA SER A 121 7.86 -6.36 4.84
C SER A 121 8.14 -5.13 3.97
N VAL A 122 7.24 -4.14 3.98
CA VAL A 122 7.49 -2.84 3.35
C VAL A 122 8.68 -2.16 4.01
N VAL A 123 8.70 -2.05 5.34
CA VAL A 123 9.77 -1.38 6.10
C VAL A 123 11.14 -1.98 5.79
N LEU A 124 11.25 -3.31 5.73
CA LEU A 124 12.47 -4.01 5.33
C LEU A 124 12.94 -3.67 3.90
N GLY A 125 12.01 -3.29 3.02
CA GLY A 125 12.29 -2.94 1.62
C GLY A 125 12.43 -1.44 1.34
N LEU A 126 12.22 -0.56 2.32
CA LEU A 126 12.21 0.89 2.10
C LEU A 126 13.59 1.45 1.70
N ASN A 127 14.69 0.80 2.08
CA ASN A 127 16.04 1.38 2.00
C ASN A 127 16.05 2.76 2.71
N ASP A 128 16.31 3.84 1.96
CA ASP A 128 16.32 5.22 2.45
C ASP A 128 14.95 5.91 2.41
N ALA A 129 13.93 5.27 1.84
CA ALA A 129 12.58 5.83 1.77
C ALA A 129 11.87 5.82 3.13
N ASN A 130 10.74 6.52 3.18
CA ASN A 130 9.86 6.58 4.34
C ASN A 130 8.45 6.13 3.99
N LEU A 131 7.75 5.56 4.98
CA LEU A 131 6.37 5.13 4.90
C LEU A 131 5.52 5.90 5.91
N ILE A 132 4.38 6.40 5.44
CA ILE A 132 3.26 6.79 6.30
C ILE A 132 2.15 5.77 6.05
N TYR A 133 1.82 4.99 7.05
CA TYR A 133 0.67 4.09 7.04
C TYR A 133 -0.45 4.71 7.87
N GLU A 134 -1.63 4.84 7.27
CA GLU A 134 -2.85 5.27 7.96
C GLU A 134 -3.91 4.19 7.81
N HIS A 135 -4.52 3.77 8.92
CA HIS A 135 -5.68 2.89 8.91
C HIS A 135 -6.83 3.60 9.63
N THR A 136 -8.01 3.63 9.02
CA THR A 136 -9.22 4.19 9.61
C THR A 136 -10.34 3.17 9.55
N PHE A 137 -11.02 2.94 10.67
CA PHE A 137 -12.19 2.07 10.78
C PHE A 137 -13.28 2.83 11.55
N GLY A 138 -14.38 3.14 10.87
CA GLY A 138 -15.36 4.10 11.40
C GLY A 138 -14.70 5.44 11.74
N ASP A 139 -14.82 5.88 12.99
CA ASP A 139 -14.25 7.13 13.51
C ASP A 139 -12.83 6.97 14.10
N LYS A 140 -12.35 5.74 14.27
CA LYS A 140 -11.02 5.46 14.83
C LYS A 140 -9.96 5.54 13.73
N LYS A 141 -8.80 6.11 14.06
CA LYS A 141 -7.67 6.24 13.15
C LYS A 141 -6.36 5.91 13.84
N PHE A 142 -5.58 5.03 13.20
CA PHE A 142 -4.20 4.72 13.53
C PHE A 142 -3.27 5.28 12.45
N ILE A 143 -2.11 5.81 12.88
CA ILE A 143 -1.06 6.31 11.98
C ILE A 143 0.30 5.80 12.46
N LEU A 144 1.06 5.22 11.53
CA LEU A 144 2.47 4.90 11.69
C LEU A 144 3.28 5.73 10.69
N ASP A 145 4.18 6.59 11.18
CA ASP A 145 5.11 7.35 10.35
C ASP A 145 6.54 6.93 10.65
N THR A 146 7.23 6.33 9.67
CA THR A 146 8.60 5.85 9.88
C THR A 146 9.59 6.96 10.18
N ARG A 147 9.29 8.22 9.83
CA ARG A 147 10.14 9.37 10.15
C ARG A 147 10.11 9.68 11.64
N GLU A 148 8.96 9.51 12.29
CA GLU A 148 8.83 9.65 13.73
C GLU A 148 9.63 8.58 14.46
N ILE A 149 9.58 7.33 13.96
CA ILE A 149 10.37 6.22 14.48
C ILE A 149 11.86 6.53 14.36
N ARG A 150 12.34 6.99 13.19
CA ARG A 150 13.74 7.41 12.99
C ARG A 150 14.17 8.50 13.99
N ASN A 151 13.32 9.49 14.24
CA ASN A 151 13.58 10.53 15.22
C ASN A 151 13.72 9.97 16.66
N MET A 152 12.97 8.93 17.00
CA MET A 152 13.01 8.29 18.33
C MET A 152 14.24 7.40 18.53
N ILE A 153 14.59 6.57 17.54
CA ILE A 153 15.70 5.61 17.63
C ILE A 153 17.06 6.23 17.26
N GLY A 154 17.04 7.39 16.60
CA GLY A 154 18.19 8.11 16.09
C GLY A 154 18.61 7.66 14.68
N GLU A 155 19.07 8.61 13.86
CA GLU A 155 19.43 8.44 12.43
C GLU A 155 20.45 7.33 12.14
N LYS A 156 21.23 6.90 13.14
CA LYS A 156 22.25 5.85 12.98
C LYS A 156 21.68 4.44 13.08
N VAL A 157 20.46 4.27 13.58
CA VAL A 157 19.82 2.95 13.72
C VAL A 157 18.95 2.70 12.48
N PRO A 158 19.28 1.70 11.65
CA PRO A 158 18.48 1.35 10.49
C PRO A 158 17.07 0.88 10.86
N LEU A 159 16.08 1.20 10.04
CA LEU A 159 14.69 0.74 10.23
C LEU A 159 14.53 -0.78 9.99
N ASP A 160 15.43 -1.39 9.23
CA ASP A 160 15.46 -2.83 8.98
C ASP A 160 16.13 -3.64 10.11
N ASN A 161 16.57 -2.97 11.18
CA ASN A 161 17.04 -3.62 12.39
C ASN A 161 15.95 -4.53 12.98
N ILE A 162 16.29 -5.77 13.29
CA ILE A 162 15.33 -6.79 13.73
C ILE A 162 14.52 -6.39 14.97
N GLN A 163 15.11 -5.63 15.90
CA GLN A 163 14.42 -5.15 17.11
C GLN A 163 13.40 -4.06 16.75
N VAL A 164 13.77 -3.14 15.85
CA VAL A 164 12.88 -2.09 15.34
C VAL A 164 11.72 -2.71 14.57
N VAL A 165 12.01 -3.64 13.66
CA VAL A 165 10.98 -4.35 12.88
C VAL A 165 10.04 -5.15 13.77
N SER A 166 10.56 -5.84 14.79
CA SER A 166 9.73 -6.58 15.75
C SER A 166 8.84 -5.63 16.56
N TRP A 167 9.37 -4.47 16.97
CA TRP A 167 8.58 -3.47 17.67
C TRP A 167 7.48 -2.91 16.78
N ILE A 168 7.80 -2.52 15.53
CA ILE A 168 6.81 -2.04 14.54
C ILE A 168 5.71 -3.08 14.35
N LYS A 169 6.08 -4.35 14.21
CA LYS A 169 5.11 -5.44 14.04
C LYS A 169 4.10 -5.47 15.17
N ASN A 170 4.59 -5.54 16.41
CA ASN A 170 3.76 -5.68 17.60
C ASN A 170 2.89 -4.44 17.78
N HIS A 171 3.46 -3.24 17.59
CA HIS A 171 2.73 -1.99 17.69
C HIS A 171 1.59 -1.91 16.65
N VAL A 172 1.85 -2.26 15.38
CA VAL A 172 0.80 -2.29 14.36
C VAL A 172 -0.27 -3.35 14.66
N GLU A 173 0.11 -4.51 15.21
CA GLU A 173 -0.83 -5.56 15.59
C GLU A 173 -1.73 -5.13 16.75
N GLU A 174 -1.18 -4.52 17.80
CA GLU A 174 -1.92 -3.97 18.94
C GLU A 174 -2.90 -2.88 18.50
N GLU A 175 -2.42 -1.88 17.75
CA GLU A 175 -3.23 -0.74 17.30
C GLU A 175 -4.38 -1.17 16.36
N LEU A 176 -4.13 -2.13 15.46
CA LEU A 176 -5.19 -2.64 14.59
C LEU A 176 -6.24 -3.47 15.36
N ASN A 177 -5.84 -4.20 16.40
CA ASN A 177 -6.78 -4.90 17.26
C ASN A 177 -7.67 -3.91 18.03
N GLU A 178 -7.10 -2.84 18.57
CA GLU A 178 -7.87 -1.79 19.26
C GLU A 178 -8.79 -0.99 18.33
N LEU A 179 -8.36 -0.79 17.08
CA LEU A 179 -9.11 -0.07 16.06
C LEU A 179 -10.37 -0.84 15.62
N CYS A 180 -10.30 -2.17 15.59
CA CYS A 180 -11.42 -3.06 15.22
C CYS A 180 -12.27 -3.54 16.40
N SER A 181 -11.84 -3.28 17.65
CA SER A 181 -12.58 -3.61 18.88
C SER A 181 -13.68 -2.60 19.19
#